data_AF-A0A8J2TWF8-F1
#
_entry.id   AF-A0A8J2TWF8-F1
#
_cell.length_a   1.000
_cell.length_b   1.000
_cell.length_c   1.000
_cell.angle_alpha   90.00
_cell.angle_beta   90.00
_cell.angle_gamma   90.00
#
_symmetry.space_group_name_H-M   'P 1'
#
loop_
_entity.id
_entity.type
_entity.pdbx_description
1 polymer ?
#
loop_
_entity_poly.entity_id
_entity_poly.type
_entity_poly.pdbx_seq_one_letter_code
_entity_poly.pdbx_strand_id
1 'polypeptide(L)'
;MTIRTLIPFLAGVGAATVLAFAAGLLAEEGLLSHPVLSSAVDQLSRVGVGLALGGAYLGWLAVVLARGVKEVATSRALAAAAAAGAPRNAVPHPQQVEATVRKAFGSFTGFALINLIIGGFLVIFLGIFTLTYDEPFVSGWIVFGVGVAYLAGIGWLARSVLHTVRPAHEAGREAIAAHWRTEDEQAAWDAAHETVRSSPAHRPGLGALLSYAGGGLAALAFMLLHALLAVTHPDAERWPGGRAGTRATYGADVERLIDVGLWGFAICLTLAVAAALAGTLVEGAVQRREQASLQQALADPSAARPDEDLLGRHAERHAVAAAQALSGLAGAGTTVGAAILVLGSGVISDLSNLYSDAETIFADLRPVAGITLAASLAALVAAFGWNAASSGKNHELRNALLKRWPVLPEPKADSEGNVHRARRGPALHRAD
;
A
#
# COMPACT_ATOMS: atom_id res chain seq x y z
N MET A 1 5.01 -7.94 8.24
CA MET A 1 4.03 -7.49 9.23
C MET A 1 3.63 -6.05 8.90
N THR A 2 4.58 -5.11 8.90
CA THR A 2 4.40 -3.69 8.57
C THR A 2 3.80 -3.37 7.20
N ILE A 3 4.25 -4.05 6.14
CA ILE A 3 3.82 -3.77 4.74
C ILE A 3 2.30 -3.93 4.54
N ARG A 4 1.67 -4.83 5.29
CA ARG A 4 0.28 -5.21 5.05
C ARG A 4 -0.73 -4.34 5.79
N THR A 5 -0.26 -3.62 6.81
CA THR A 5 -0.96 -2.48 7.40
C THR A 5 -0.74 -1.25 6.52
N LEU A 6 0.47 -1.08 5.99
CA LEU A 6 0.83 0.13 5.25
C LEU A 6 0.16 0.24 3.88
N ILE A 7 -0.02 -0.84 3.12
CA ILE A 7 -0.74 -0.78 1.83
C ILE A 7 -2.18 -0.26 2.01
N PRO A 8 -3.00 -0.79 2.93
CA PRO A 8 -4.31 -0.21 3.24
C PRO A 8 -4.25 1.23 3.72
N PHE A 9 -3.28 1.59 4.56
CA PHE A 9 -3.06 3.00 4.96
C PHE A 9 -2.87 3.90 3.74
N LEU A 10 -1.99 3.51 2.82
CA LEU A 10 -1.75 4.24 1.57
C LEU A 10 -3.00 4.32 0.69
N ALA A 11 -3.79 3.24 0.62
CA ALA A 11 -5.07 3.25 -0.08
C ALA A 11 -6.07 4.23 0.55
N GLY A 12 -6.09 4.31 1.88
CA GLY A 12 -6.89 5.29 2.63
C GLY A 12 -6.45 6.73 2.39
N VAL A 13 -5.15 6.97 2.38
CA VAL A 13 -4.56 8.27 2.00
C VAL A 13 -5.00 8.64 0.58
N GLY A 14 -4.89 7.72 -0.38
CA GLY A 14 -5.34 7.93 -1.75
C GLY A 14 -6.84 8.18 -1.87
N ALA A 15 -7.67 7.47 -1.10
CA ALA A 15 -9.11 7.70 -1.04
C ALA A 15 -9.44 9.11 -0.52
N ALA A 16 -8.75 9.57 0.52
CA ALA A 16 -8.87 10.95 0.99
C ALA A 16 -8.43 11.97 -0.06
N THR A 17 -7.40 11.66 -0.86
CA THR A 17 -6.99 12.51 -1.99
C THR A 17 -8.11 12.62 -3.04
N VAL A 18 -8.72 11.50 -3.43
CA VAL A 18 -9.83 11.49 -4.39
C VAL A 18 -11.02 12.28 -3.87
N LEU A 19 -11.35 12.12 -2.58
CA LEU A 19 -12.39 12.91 -1.92
C LEU A 19 -12.07 14.41 -1.90
N ALA A 20 -10.81 14.75 -1.63
CA ALA A 20 -10.34 16.13 -1.60
C ALA A 20 -10.42 16.78 -2.99
N PHE A 21 -10.04 16.05 -4.04
CA PHE A 21 -10.24 16.49 -5.43
C PHE A 21 -11.72 16.70 -5.74
N ALA A 22 -12.57 15.73 -5.39
CA ALA A 22 -14.00 15.87 -5.62
C ALA A 22 -14.58 17.09 -4.89
N ALA A 23 -14.18 17.33 -3.64
CA ALA A 23 -14.61 18.50 -2.89
C ALA A 23 -14.11 19.82 -3.50
N GLY A 24 -12.86 19.89 -3.97
CA GLY A 24 -12.33 21.04 -4.71
C GLY A 24 -13.12 21.32 -5.98
N LEU A 25 -13.56 20.27 -6.69
CA LEU A 25 -14.41 20.41 -7.87
C LEU A 25 -15.82 20.91 -7.51
N LEU A 26 -16.44 20.39 -6.44
CA LEU A 26 -17.71 20.93 -5.92
C LEU A 26 -17.65 22.43 -5.62
N ALA A 27 -16.51 22.87 -5.10
CA ALA A 27 -16.24 24.26 -4.81
C ALA A 27 -16.16 25.08 -6.11
N GLU A 28 -15.33 24.67 -7.07
CA GLU A 28 -15.18 25.35 -8.37
C GLU A 28 -16.49 25.42 -9.17
N GLU A 29 -17.37 24.42 -9.03
CA GLU A 29 -18.69 24.37 -9.67
C GLU A 29 -19.71 25.34 -9.04
N GLY A 30 -19.36 26.09 -7.99
CA GLY A 30 -20.24 27.07 -7.33
C GLY A 30 -21.38 26.45 -6.52
N LEU A 31 -21.34 25.12 -6.31
CA LEU A 31 -22.36 24.38 -5.57
C LEU A 31 -22.23 24.53 -4.06
N LEU A 32 -21.02 24.86 -3.62
CA LEU A 32 -20.82 25.52 -2.34
C LEU A 32 -21.19 26.98 -2.56
N SER A 33 -22.48 27.30 -2.40
CA SER A 33 -23.11 28.61 -2.66
C SER A 33 -22.51 29.81 -1.90
N HIS A 34 -21.34 29.66 -1.27
CA HIS A 34 -20.60 30.65 -0.51
C HIS A 34 -19.13 30.74 -0.99
N PRO A 35 -18.68 31.88 -1.56
CA PRO A 35 -17.34 32.04 -2.15
C PRO A 35 -16.18 31.72 -1.20
N VAL A 36 -16.30 32.09 0.07
CA VAL A 36 -15.28 31.82 1.10
C VAL A 36 -15.17 30.31 1.37
N LEU A 37 -16.28 29.58 1.34
CA LEU A 37 -16.31 28.13 1.54
C LEU A 37 -15.69 27.40 0.34
N SER A 38 -15.95 27.90 -0.87
CA SER A 38 -15.32 27.40 -2.08
C SER A 38 -13.79 27.53 -2.03
N SER A 39 -13.29 28.73 -1.72
CA SER A 39 -11.86 29.03 -1.58
C SER A 39 -11.19 28.14 -0.52
N ALA A 40 -11.81 28.00 0.65
CA ALA A 40 -11.30 27.14 1.72
C ALA A 40 -11.23 25.66 1.34
N VAL A 41 -12.22 25.15 0.58
CA VAL A 41 -12.23 23.75 0.16
C VAL A 41 -11.19 23.47 -0.94
N ASP A 42 -10.95 24.39 -1.87
CA ASP A 42 -9.81 24.28 -2.81
C ASP A 42 -8.48 24.23 -2.05
N GLN A 43 -8.28 25.13 -1.09
CA GLN A 43 -7.08 25.15 -0.26
C GLN A 43 -6.90 23.85 0.56
N LEU A 44 -7.99 23.30 1.10
CA LEU A 44 -8.01 21.99 1.74
C LEU A 44 -7.61 20.87 0.78
N SER A 45 -8.04 20.93 -0.48
CA SER A 45 -7.68 19.95 -1.48
C SER A 45 -6.18 19.95 -1.78
N ARG A 46 -5.58 21.13 -1.96
CA ARG A 46 -4.15 21.28 -2.28
C ARG A 46 -3.25 20.81 -1.14
N VAL A 47 -3.54 21.25 0.09
CA VAL A 47 -2.79 20.82 1.27
C VAL A 47 -3.01 19.32 1.53
N GLY A 48 -4.24 18.85 1.36
CA GLY A 48 -4.59 17.42 1.47
C GLY A 48 -3.81 16.55 0.48
N VAL A 49 -3.69 16.96 -0.78
CA VAL A 49 -2.88 16.28 -1.81
C VAL A 49 -1.41 16.29 -1.43
N GLY A 50 -0.86 17.43 -1.01
CA GLY A 50 0.54 17.53 -0.58
C GLY A 50 0.87 16.60 0.59
N LEU A 51 0.01 16.58 1.62
CA LEU A 51 0.13 15.69 2.76
C LEU A 51 -0.06 14.22 2.38
N ALA A 52 -0.97 13.93 1.45
CA ALA A 52 -1.17 12.58 0.93
C ALA A 52 0.04 12.06 0.17
N LEU A 53 0.63 12.86 -0.72
CA LEU A 53 1.85 12.52 -1.45
C LEU A 53 3.04 12.33 -0.50
N GLY A 54 3.22 13.24 0.46
CA GLY A 54 4.26 13.14 1.48
C GLY A 54 4.09 11.88 2.35
N GLY A 55 2.87 11.61 2.82
CA GLY A 55 2.52 10.40 3.55
C GLY A 55 2.73 9.13 2.71
N ALA A 56 2.39 9.18 1.42
CA ALA A 56 2.58 8.06 0.51
C ALA A 56 4.06 7.74 0.29
N TYR A 57 4.87 8.77 0.11
CA TYR A 57 6.31 8.68 -0.02
C TYR A 57 6.96 8.10 1.26
N LEU A 58 6.61 8.63 2.43
CA LEU A 58 7.10 8.13 3.72
C LEU A 58 6.66 6.68 3.98
N GLY A 59 5.42 6.34 3.60
CA GLY A 59 4.93 4.97 3.65
C GLY A 59 5.75 4.05 2.75
N TRP A 60 5.98 4.43 1.49
CA TRP A 60 6.81 3.63 0.59
C TRP A 60 8.22 3.40 1.15
N LEU A 61 8.86 4.45 1.69
CA LEU A 61 10.15 4.34 2.37
C LEU A 61 10.08 3.34 3.54
N ALA A 62 9.06 3.44 4.40
CA ALA A 62 8.88 2.52 5.53
C ALA A 62 8.66 1.05 5.09
N VAL A 63 7.91 0.82 4.00
CA VAL A 63 7.76 -0.53 3.39
C VAL A 63 9.11 -1.07 2.94
N VAL A 64 9.89 -0.24 2.25
CA VAL A 64 11.19 -0.63 1.70
C VAL A 64 12.16 -0.98 2.83
N LEU A 65 12.26 -0.12 3.85
CA LEU A 65 13.09 -0.36 5.02
C LEU A 65 12.66 -1.61 5.78
N ALA A 66 11.36 -1.79 6.01
CA ALA A 66 10.84 -2.97 6.68
C ALA A 66 11.11 -4.27 5.90
N ARG A 67 11.05 -4.23 4.56
CA ARG A 67 11.45 -5.37 3.71
C ARG A 67 12.92 -5.68 3.89
N GLY A 68 13.79 -4.67 3.84
CA GLY A 68 15.22 -4.81 4.04
C GLY A 68 15.57 -5.42 5.41
N VAL A 69 15.02 -4.87 6.50
CA VAL A 69 15.25 -5.39 7.86
C VAL A 69 14.77 -6.84 7.97
N LYS A 70 13.58 -7.15 7.43
CA LYS A 70 13.05 -8.52 7.43
C LYS A 70 13.96 -9.47 6.66
N GLU A 71 14.44 -9.10 5.48
CA GLU A 71 15.35 -9.92 4.67
C GLU A 71 16.65 -10.22 5.42
N VAL A 72 17.26 -9.20 6.04
CA VAL A 72 18.48 -9.36 6.86
C VAL A 72 18.23 -10.27 8.06
N ALA A 73 17.17 -10.00 8.83
CA ALA A 73 16.85 -10.77 10.03
C ALA A 73 16.53 -12.24 9.71
N THR A 74 15.78 -12.47 8.63
CA THR A 74 15.44 -13.84 8.17
C THR A 74 16.69 -14.58 7.72
N SER A 75 17.56 -13.94 6.94
CA SER A 75 18.82 -14.56 6.50
C SER A 75 19.74 -14.89 7.66
N ARG A 76 19.91 -13.98 8.62
CA ARG A 76 20.72 -14.25 9.84
C ARG A 76 20.14 -15.40 10.67
N ALA A 77 18.83 -15.43 10.86
CA ALA A 77 18.18 -16.50 11.61
C ALA A 77 18.33 -17.87 10.92
N LEU A 78 18.21 -17.92 9.59
CA LEU A 78 18.42 -19.14 8.81
C LEU A 78 19.88 -19.60 8.82
N ALA A 79 20.83 -18.67 8.68
CA ALA A 79 22.26 -18.98 8.76
C ALA A 79 22.65 -19.53 10.14
N ALA A 80 22.13 -18.93 11.21
CA ALA A 80 22.34 -19.42 12.58
C ALA A 80 21.71 -20.80 12.81
N ALA A 81 20.49 -21.03 12.31
CA ALA A 81 19.82 -22.33 12.42
C ALA A 81 20.54 -23.44 11.63
N ALA A 82 21.04 -23.13 10.43
CA ALA A 82 21.86 -24.03 9.64
C ALA A 82 23.17 -24.37 10.36
N ALA A 83 23.87 -23.36 10.89
CA ALA A 83 25.11 -23.54 11.65
C ALA A 83 24.91 -24.36 12.93
N ALA A 84 23.74 -24.27 13.56
CA ALA A 84 23.37 -25.06 14.73
C ALA A 84 22.98 -26.52 14.41
N GLY A 85 23.03 -26.93 13.13
CA GLY A 85 22.71 -28.29 12.72
C GLY A 85 21.22 -28.63 12.80
N ALA A 86 20.33 -27.63 12.64
CA ALA A 86 18.89 -27.86 12.66
C ALA A 86 18.50 -28.99 11.67
N PRO A 87 17.51 -29.85 12.02
CA PRO A 87 17.16 -31.00 11.18
C PRO A 87 16.80 -30.54 9.77
N ARG A 88 17.44 -31.13 8.76
CA ARG A 88 17.30 -30.74 7.35
C ARG A 88 15.87 -30.85 6.83
N ASN A 89 15.13 -31.79 7.40
CA ASN A 89 13.72 -32.08 7.18
C ASN A 89 12.76 -31.24 8.03
N ALA A 90 13.24 -30.42 8.97
CA ALA A 90 12.37 -29.60 9.79
C ALA A 90 11.76 -28.44 9.00
N VAL A 91 12.47 -27.87 8.02
CA VAL A 91 12.09 -26.72 7.15
C VAL A 91 13.14 -26.61 6.02
N PRO A 92 12.79 -26.43 4.72
CA PRO A 92 11.83 -25.43 4.27
C PRO A 92 10.70 -25.92 3.35
N HIS A 93 9.50 -25.41 3.65
CA HIS A 93 8.41 -25.39 2.71
C HIS A 93 8.86 -24.67 1.43
N PRO A 94 8.42 -25.09 0.22
CA PRO A 94 8.75 -24.43 -1.05
C PRO A 94 8.61 -22.88 -1.07
N GLN A 95 7.71 -22.32 -0.26
CA GLN A 95 7.58 -20.85 -0.10
C GLN A 95 8.73 -20.18 0.69
N GLN A 96 9.36 -20.88 1.64
CA GLN A 96 10.52 -20.37 2.40
C GLN A 96 11.80 -20.42 1.55
N VAL A 97 11.86 -21.42 0.67
CA VAL A 97 12.88 -21.57 -0.36
C VAL A 97 12.88 -20.37 -1.32
N GLU A 98 11.71 -19.95 -1.81
CA GLU A 98 11.61 -18.78 -2.69
C GLU A 98 12.15 -17.50 -2.03
N ALA A 99 11.92 -17.34 -0.72
CA ALA A 99 12.43 -16.21 0.06
C ALA A 99 13.96 -16.20 0.19
N THR A 100 14.61 -17.37 0.13
CA THR A 100 16.07 -17.49 0.11
C THR A 100 16.69 -17.33 -1.29
N VAL A 101 15.92 -17.58 -2.35
CA VAL A 101 16.40 -17.52 -3.75
C VAL A 101 16.22 -16.13 -4.38
N ARG A 102 15.21 -15.36 -3.97
CA ARG A 102 14.87 -14.05 -4.59
C ARG A 102 16.03 -13.06 -4.53
N LYS A 103 16.26 -12.23 -5.56
CA LYS A 103 17.33 -11.21 -5.56
C LYS A 103 17.23 -10.29 -4.33
N ALA A 104 18.30 -10.20 -3.54
CA ALA A 104 18.32 -9.44 -2.29
C ALA A 104 18.07 -7.94 -2.54
N PHE A 105 17.30 -7.30 -1.66
CA PHE A 105 17.07 -5.84 -1.65
C PHE A 105 16.48 -5.24 -2.93
N GLY A 106 15.86 -6.03 -3.82
CA GLY A 106 15.32 -5.52 -5.09
C GLY A 106 14.31 -4.37 -4.93
N SER A 107 13.50 -4.38 -3.86
CA SER A 107 12.57 -3.27 -3.54
C SER A 107 13.30 -1.97 -3.16
N PHE A 108 14.44 -2.08 -2.48
CA PHE A 108 15.25 -0.92 -2.09
C PHE A 108 16.01 -0.35 -3.29
N THR A 109 16.59 -1.20 -4.13
CA THR A 109 17.23 -0.74 -5.37
C THR A 109 16.25 -0.01 -6.28
N GLY A 110 15.02 -0.52 -6.44
CA GLY A 110 13.97 0.16 -7.20
C GLY A 110 13.58 1.52 -6.60
N PHE A 111 13.40 1.58 -5.27
CA PHE A 111 13.14 2.84 -4.57
C PHE A 111 14.26 3.87 -4.78
N ALA A 112 15.52 3.47 -4.58
CA ALA A 112 16.65 4.36 -4.75
C ALA A 112 16.78 4.86 -6.19
N LEU A 113 16.60 3.99 -7.18
CA LEU A 113 16.67 4.36 -8.60
C LEU A 113 15.60 5.40 -8.96
N ILE A 114 14.35 5.16 -8.58
CA ILE A 114 13.25 6.09 -8.88
C ILE A 114 13.50 7.45 -8.22
N ASN A 115 13.96 7.48 -6.97
CA ASN A 115 14.26 8.74 -6.29
C ASN A 115 15.46 9.47 -6.89
N LEU A 116 16.50 8.76 -7.32
CA LEU A 116 17.63 9.37 -8.00
C LEU A 116 17.23 9.96 -9.36
N ILE A 117 16.36 9.30 -10.11
CA ILE A 117 15.89 9.80 -11.42
C ILE A 117 14.92 10.96 -11.24
N ILE A 118 13.79 10.75 -10.55
CA ILE A 118 12.73 11.75 -10.42
C ILE A 118 13.20 12.90 -9.52
N GLY A 119 13.76 12.57 -8.35
CA GLY A 119 14.30 13.58 -7.45
C GLY A 119 15.48 14.33 -8.05
N GLY A 120 16.36 13.64 -8.79
CA GLY A 120 17.45 14.27 -9.54
C GLY A 120 16.93 15.28 -10.56
N PHE A 121 15.93 14.89 -11.36
CA PHE A 121 15.28 15.80 -12.31
C PHE A 121 14.67 17.02 -11.60
N LEU A 122 13.92 16.81 -10.51
CA LEU A 122 13.30 17.89 -9.74
C LEU A 122 14.33 18.85 -9.12
N VAL A 123 15.43 18.32 -8.55
CA VAL A 123 16.49 19.15 -7.97
C VAL A 123 17.24 19.93 -9.04
N ILE A 124 17.51 19.33 -10.21
CA ILE A 124 18.10 20.04 -11.36
C ILE A 124 17.16 21.15 -11.85
N PHE A 125 15.88 20.85 -12.02
CA PHE A 125 14.88 21.83 -12.45
C PHE A 125 14.76 22.98 -11.45
N LEU A 126 14.68 22.67 -10.15
CA LEU A 126 14.65 23.66 -9.08
C LEU A 126 15.94 24.50 -9.09
N GLY A 127 17.09 23.87 -9.28
CA GLY A 127 18.38 24.55 -9.40
C GLY A 127 18.41 25.55 -10.56
N ILE A 128 17.97 25.13 -11.75
CA ILE A 128 17.84 26.01 -12.92
C ILE A 128 16.90 27.17 -12.62
N PHE A 129 15.74 26.91 -12.01
CA PHE A 129 14.76 27.93 -11.67
C PHE A 129 15.33 28.95 -10.68
N THR A 130 15.98 28.49 -9.61
CA THR A 130 16.62 29.36 -8.60
C THR A 130 17.81 30.16 -9.13
N LEU A 131 18.49 29.66 -10.17
CA LEU A 131 19.60 30.35 -10.82
C LEU A 131 19.14 31.35 -11.89
N THR A 132 17.93 31.19 -12.42
CA THR A 132 17.42 31.97 -13.57
C THR A 132 16.46 33.08 -13.14
N TYR A 133 15.68 32.85 -12.08
CA TYR A 133 14.71 33.81 -11.56
C TYR A 133 15.19 34.29 -10.21
N ASP A 134 15.36 35.61 -10.07
CA ASP A 134 15.88 36.36 -8.91
C ASP A 134 14.93 36.29 -7.68
N GLU A 135 14.44 35.09 -7.36
CA GLU A 135 13.69 34.74 -6.15
C GLU A 135 14.54 35.01 -4.90
N PRO A 136 13.94 35.25 -3.72
CA PRO A 136 14.67 35.61 -2.51
C PRO A 136 15.77 34.58 -2.23
N PHE A 137 17.01 35.02 -2.46
CA PHE A 137 18.23 34.23 -2.61
C PHE A 137 18.37 33.09 -1.58
N VAL A 138 17.93 33.26 -0.34
CA VAL A 138 18.16 32.30 0.73
C VAL A 138 17.22 31.08 0.68
N SER A 139 15.94 31.23 0.32
CA SER A 139 14.96 30.13 0.40
C SER A 139 15.17 29.09 -0.71
N GLY A 140 15.41 29.54 -1.94
CA GLY A 140 15.69 28.67 -3.09
C GLY A 140 16.94 27.82 -2.91
N TRP A 141 18.04 28.42 -2.44
CA TRP A 141 19.29 27.71 -2.17
C TRP A 141 19.18 26.68 -1.03
N ILE A 142 18.37 26.95 -0.01
CA ILE A 142 18.11 25.97 1.07
C ILE A 142 17.37 24.75 0.51
N VAL A 143 16.28 24.95 -0.25
CA VAL A 143 15.52 23.83 -0.81
C VAL A 143 16.37 23.03 -1.80
N PHE A 144 17.15 23.70 -2.64
CA PHE A 144 18.11 23.06 -3.54
C PHE A 144 19.17 22.25 -2.76
N GLY A 145 19.80 22.84 -1.74
CA GLY A 145 20.81 22.20 -0.91
C GLY A 145 20.27 20.98 -0.16
N VAL A 146 19.07 21.08 0.41
CA VAL A 146 18.36 19.95 1.04
C VAL A 146 18.08 18.85 0.02
N GLY A 147 17.65 19.21 -1.19
CA GLY A 147 17.42 18.28 -2.29
C GLY A 147 18.69 17.53 -2.70
N VAL A 148 19.80 18.24 -2.90
CA VAL A 148 21.11 17.63 -3.23
C VAL A 148 21.59 16.71 -2.11
N ALA A 149 21.53 17.15 -0.86
CA ALA A 149 21.93 16.34 0.30
C ALA A 149 21.09 15.06 0.42
N TYR A 150 19.79 15.17 0.19
CA TYR A 150 18.87 14.04 0.17
C TYR A 150 19.24 13.02 -0.92
N LEU A 151 19.50 13.47 -2.16
CA LEU A 151 19.91 12.59 -3.26
C LEU A 151 21.26 11.94 -3.01
N ALA A 152 22.22 12.69 -2.47
CA ALA A 152 23.52 12.15 -2.07
C ALA A 152 23.37 11.06 -0.99
N GLY A 153 22.49 11.28 -0.01
CA GLY A 153 22.15 10.30 1.03
C GLY A 153 21.55 9.02 0.45
N ILE A 154 20.59 9.12 -0.47
CA ILE A 154 20.00 7.96 -1.16
C ILE A 154 21.05 7.24 -2.01
N GLY A 155 21.86 7.97 -2.77
CA GLY A 155 22.94 7.40 -3.59
C GLY A 155 23.97 6.64 -2.75
N TRP A 156 24.36 7.20 -1.60
CA TRP A 156 25.23 6.54 -0.64
C TRP A 156 24.60 5.27 -0.07
N LEU A 157 23.31 5.32 0.31
CA LEU A 157 22.60 4.15 0.84
C LEU A 157 22.45 3.04 -0.23
N ALA A 158 22.13 3.41 -1.48
CA ALA A 158 22.12 2.52 -2.64
C ALA A 158 23.46 1.82 -2.84
N ARG A 159 24.54 2.59 -2.81
CA ARG A 159 25.91 2.08 -2.91
C ARG A 159 26.25 1.12 -1.77
N SER A 160 25.94 1.47 -0.52
CA SER A 160 26.17 0.61 0.64
C SER A 160 25.42 -0.72 0.56
N VAL A 161 24.16 -0.71 0.08
CA VAL A 161 23.41 -1.96 -0.12
C VAL A 161 24.03 -2.83 -1.21
N LEU A 162 24.44 -2.24 -2.33
CA LEU A 162 25.02 -2.98 -3.46
C LEU A 162 26.39 -3.57 -3.14
N HIS A 163 27.26 -2.82 -2.46
CA HIS A 163 28.65 -3.22 -2.25
C HIS A 163 28.93 -3.88 -0.90
N THR A 164 28.10 -3.66 0.12
CA THR A 164 28.36 -4.20 1.46
C THR A 164 27.32 -5.23 1.85
N VAL A 165 26.04 -4.88 1.75
CA VAL A 165 24.96 -5.74 2.28
C VAL A 165 24.67 -6.92 1.36
N ARG A 166 24.62 -6.69 0.05
CA ARG A 166 24.30 -7.73 -0.93
C ARG A 166 25.35 -8.86 -0.98
N PRO A 167 26.66 -8.58 -1.05
CA PRO A 167 27.67 -9.65 -1.03
C PRO A 167 27.62 -10.49 0.25
N ALA A 168 27.43 -9.84 1.41
CA ALA A 168 27.29 -10.55 2.68
C ALA A 168 26.04 -11.46 2.71
N HIS A 169 24.96 -11.01 2.08
CA HIS A 169 23.73 -11.79 1.96
C HIS A 169 23.87 -12.95 0.98
N GLU A 170 24.61 -12.77 -0.12
CA GLU A 170 24.94 -13.83 -1.08
C GLU A 170 25.83 -14.90 -0.43
N ALA A 171 26.87 -14.52 0.31
CA ALA A 171 27.69 -15.46 1.08
C ALA A 171 26.88 -16.24 2.14
N GLY A 172 25.96 -15.55 2.83
CA GLY A 172 25.04 -16.20 3.78
C GLY A 172 24.14 -17.23 3.10
N ARG A 173 23.65 -16.97 1.89
CA ARG A 173 22.86 -17.93 1.12
C ARG A 173 23.66 -19.16 0.74
N GLU A 174 24.92 -18.99 0.37
CA GLU A 174 25.78 -20.13 0.03
C GLU A 174 26.00 -21.06 1.22
N ALA A 175 26.18 -20.50 2.42
CA ALA A 175 26.31 -21.27 3.65
C ALA A 175 25.02 -22.03 4.00
N ILE A 176 23.86 -21.39 3.82
CA ILE A 176 22.55 -22.02 4.04
C ILE A 176 22.32 -23.12 2.98
N ALA A 177 22.66 -22.87 1.72
CA ALA A 177 22.54 -23.85 0.63
C ALA A 177 23.39 -25.11 0.88
N ALA A 178 24.58 -24.96 1.46
CA ALA A 178 25.46 -26.08 1.79
C ALA A 178 24.88 -27.02 2.87
N HIS A 179 23.92 -26.55 3.67
CA HIS A 179 23.26 -27.36 4.69
C HIS A 179 22.21 -28.32 4.12
N TRP A 180 21.67 -28.03 2.93
CA TRP A 180 20.61 -28.82 2.29
C TRP A 180 21.14 -29.65 1.12
N ARG A 181 20.69 -30.91 1.03
CA ARG A 181 20.96 -31.76 -0.13
C ARG A 181 19.87 -31.55 -1.18
N THR A 182 20.25 -31.69 -2.45
CA THR A 182 19.31 -31.72 -3.59
C THR A 182 18.24 -32.80 -3.43
N GLU A 183 18.58 -33.93 -2.81
CA GLU A 183 17.68 -35.05 -2.52
C GLU A 183 16.55 -34.68 -1.54
N ASP A 184 16.89 -34.01 -0.43
CA ASP A 184 15.92 -33.56 0.58
C ASP A 184 14.94 -32.55 -0.01
N GLU A 185 15.47 -31.68 -0.88
CA GLU A 185 14.69 -30.67 -1.57
C GLU A 185 13.74 -31.30 -2.59
N GLN A 186 14.24 -32.24 -3.40
CA GLN A 186 13.45 -32.96 -4.39
C GLN A 186 12.33 -33.78 -3.73
N ALA A 187 12.61 -34.47 -2.62
CA ALA A 187 11.59 -35.22 -1.89
C ALA A 187 10.47 -34.33 -1.33
N ALA A 188 10.79 -33.11 -0.87
CA ALA A 188 9.79 -32.15 -0.43
C ALA A 188 8.92 -31.63 -1.60
N TRP A 189 9.52 -31.43 -2.77
CA TRP A 189 8.79 -31.08 -4.00
C TRP A 189 7.92 -32.24 -4.49
N ASP A 190 8.42 -33.47 -4.48
CA ASP A 190 7.70 -34.65 -4.95
C ASP A 190 6.47 -34.93 -4.06
N ALA A 191 6.63 -34.88 -2.73
CA ALA A 191 5.51 -35.01 -1.78
C ALA A 191 4.44 -33.92 -1.97
N ALA A 192 4.86 -32.69 -2.33
CA ALA A 192 3.95 -31.61 -2.63
C ALA A 192 3.27 -31.75 -4.01
N HIS A 193 3.88 -32.44 -4.98
CA HIS A 193 3.29 -32.72 -6.29
C HIS A 193 2.31 -33.90 -6.26
N GLU A 194 2.61 -34.99 -5.54
CA GLU A 194 1.72 -36.15 -5.39
C GLU A 194 0.38 -35.78 -4.74
N THR A 195 0.38 -34.69 -4.00
CA THR A 195 -0.80 -34.20 -3.29
C THR A 195 -1.67 -33.27 -4.13
N VAL A 196 -1.22 -32.75 -5.29
CA VAL A 196 -2.02 -31.84 -6.11
C VAL A 196 -3.14 -32.57 -6.85
N ARG A 197 -4.39 -32.35 -6.45
CA ARG A 197 -5.57 -32.71 -7.24
C ARG A 197 -6.11 -31.46 -7.91
N SER A 198 -6.54 -31.57 -9.17
CA SER A 198 -7.16 -30.46 -9.90
C SER A 198 -8.33 -29.89 -9.08
N SER A 199 -8.11 -28.74 -8.47
CA SER A 199 -9.15 -28.04 -7.73
C SER A 199 -10.10 -27.35 -8.71
N PRO A 200 -11.42 -27.42 -8.48
CA PRO A 200 -12.37 -26.66 -9.26
C PRO A 200 -12.11 -25.16 -9.12
N ALA A 201 -12.43 -24.39 -10.15
CA ALA A 201 -12.21 -22.94 -10.17
C ALA A 201 -12.79 -22.26 -8.92
N HIS A 202 -11.94 -21.51 -8.22
CA HIS A 202 -12.28 -20.74 -7.04
C HIS A 202 -13.45 -19.80 -7.31
N ARG A 203 -14.53 -19.91 -6.53
CA ARG A 203 -15.63 -18.94 -6.57
C ARG A 203 -15.40 -17.86 -5.52
N PRO A 204 -15.47 -16.57 -5.90
CA PRO A 204 -15.30 -15.49 -4.94
C PRO A 204 -16.38 -15.58 -3.86
N GLY A 205 -15.96 -15.56 -2.59
CA GLY A 205 -16.89 -15.50 -1.46
C GLY A 205 -17.66 -14.17 -1.44
N LEU A 206 -18.75 -14.13 -0.67
CA LEU A 206 -19.59 -12.92 -0.52
C LEU A 206 -18.77 -11.68 -0.13
N GLY A 207 -17.76 -11.84 0.72
CA GLY A 207 -16.88 -10.74 1.12
C GLY A 207 -16.06 -10.17 -0.04
N ALA A 208 -15.50 -11.04 -0.88
CA ALA A 208 -14.79 -10.65 -2.09
C ALA A 208 -15.74 -9.99 -3.10
N LEU A 209 -16.95 -10.51 -3.27
CA LEU A 209 -17.99 -9.91 -4.11
C LEU A 209 -18.35 -8.49 -3.67
N LEU A 210 -18.52 -8.26 -2.37
CA LEU A 210 -18.78 -6.92 -1.82
C LEU A 210 -17.59 -5.97 -2.05
N SER A 211 -16.36 -6.45 -1.88
CA SER A 211 -15.16 -5.68 -2.18
C SER A 211 -15.05 -5.33 -3.67
N TYR A 212 -15.37 -6.26 -4.57
CA TYR A 212 -15.43 -6.01 -6.02
C TYR A 212 -16.54 -5.04 -6.40
N ALA A 213 -17.72 -5.19 -5.80
CA ALA A 213 -18.82 -4.24 -6.00
C ALA A 213 -18.42 -2.83 -5.53
N GLY A 214 -17.73 -2.73 -4.39
CA GLY A 214 -17.17 -1.47 -3.91
C GLY A 214 -16.16 -0.86 -4.89
N GLY A 215 -15.23 -1.68 -5.42
CA GLY A 215 -14.30 -1.24 -6.46
C GLY A 215 -14.99 -0.78 -7.75
N GLY A 216 -16.03 -1.50 -8.19
CA GLY A 216 -16.85 -1.13 -9.35
C GLY A 216 -17.60 0.19 -9.15
N LEU A 217 -18.20 0.39 -7.97
CA LEU A 217 -18.87 1.65 -7.60
C LEU A 217 -17.89 2.81 -7.54
N ALA A 218 -16.68 2.61 -7.02
CA ALA A 218 -15.64 3.62 -6.99
C ALA A 218 -15.18 4.00 -8.41
N ALA A 219 -14.99 3.02 -9.29
CA ALA A 219 -14.65 3.26 -10.69
C ALA A 219 -15.78 4.01 -11.42
N LEU A 220 -17.03 3.64 -11.18
CA LEU A 220 -18.21 4.35 -11.71
C LEU A 220 -18.28 5.79 -11.22
N ALA A 221 -18.08 6.02 -9.93
CA ALA A 221 -18.00 7.36 -9.36
C ALA A 221 -16.91 8.18 -10.06
N PHE A 222 -15.72 7.62 -10.24
CA PHE A 222 -14.61 8.33 -10.88
C PHE A 222 -14.86 8.63 -12.36
N MET A 223 -15.49 7.71 -13.10
CA MET A 223 -15.92 7.95 -14.48
C MET A 223 -16.99 9.03 -14.56
N LEU A 224 -17.95 9.04 -13.63
CA LEU A 224 -18.99 10.07 -13.56
C LEU A 224 -18.38 11.45 -13.27
N LEU A 225 -17.42 11.52 -12.35
CA LEU A 225 -16.65 12.73 -12.07
C LEU A 225 -15.90 13.22 -13.31
N HIS A 226 -15.22 12.33 -14.04
CA HIS A 226 -14.54 12.67 -15.29
C HIS A 226 -15.50 13.17 -16.38
N ALA A 227 -16.67 12.54 -16.51
CA ALA A 227 -17.67 12.96 -17.46
C ALA A 227 -18.22 14.35 -17.12
N LEU A 228 -18.48 14.61 -15.84
CA LEU A 228 -18.89 15.93 -15.35
C LEU A 228 -17.82 16.97 -15.70
N LEU A 229 -16.55 16.72 -15.40
CA LEU A 229 -15.45 17.63 -15.72
C LEU A 229 -15.31 17.89 -17.22
N ALA A 230 -15.48 16.87 -18.05
CA ALA A 230 -15.41 17.04 -19.50
C ALA A 230 -16.56 17.93 -20.03
N VAL A 231 -17.71 17.93 -19.35
CA VAL A 231 -18.86 18.77 -19.70
C VAL A 231 -18.71 20.16 -19.12
N THR A 232 -18.38 20.29 -17.84
CA THR A 232 -18.31 21.59 -17.17
C THR A 232 -17.06 22.37 -17.53
N HIS A 233 -15.97 21.69 -17.89
CA HIS A 233 -14.69 22.28 -18.30
C HIS A 233 -14.22 21.74 -19.65
N PRO A 234 -14.89 22.11 -20.76
CA PRO A 234 -14.57 21.59 -22.09
C PRO A 234 -13.16 21.98 -22.55
N ASP A 235 -12.68 23.14 -22.13
CA ASP A 235 -11.37 23.69 -22.47
C ASP A 235 -10.26 23.27 -21.48
N ALA A 236 -10.55 22.32 -20.57
CA ALA A 236 -9.55 21.81 -19.63
C ALA A 236 -8.37 21.17 -20.37
N GLU A 237 -7.16 21.60 -20.00
CA GLU A 237 -5.94 21.02 -20.52
C GLU A 237 -5.67 19.66 -19.85
N ARG A 238 -5.86 18.57 -20.60
CA ARG A 238 -5.83 17.19 -20.07
C ARG A 238 -4.42 16.58 -19.97
N TRP A 239 -3.44 17.36 -19.48
CA TRP A 239 -2.07 16.92 -19.23
C TRP A 239 -1.67 17.18 -17.76
N PRO A 240 -0.67 16.47 -17.20
CA PRO A 240 -0.29 16.61 -15.79
C PRO A 240 0.20 18.03 -15.46
N GLY A 241 -0.60 18.81 -14.74
CA GLY A 241 -0.32 20.22 -14.43
C GLY A 241 -1.04 21.23 -15.32
N GLY A 242 -1.89 20.77 -16.24
CA GLY A 242 -2.74 21.62 -17.08
C GLY A 242 -3.81 22.36 -16.29
N ARG A 243 -4.27 23.49 -16.84
CA ARG A 243 -5.33 24.30 -16.23
C ARG A 243 -6.71 23.71 -16.53
N ALA A 244 -7.60 23.73 -15.54
CA ALA A 244 -9.00 23.29 -15.69
C ALA A 244 -9.82 24.19 -16.66
N GLY A 245 -9.33 25.36 -17.05
CA GLY A 245 -10.07 26.28 -17.92
C GLY A 245 -11.29 26.91 -17.22
N THR A 246 -12.03 27.74 -17.94
CA THR A 246 -13.25 28.37 -17.40
C THR A 246 -14.42 27.39 -17.44
N ARG A 247 -15.20 27.35 -16.35
CA ARG A 247 -16.45 26.59 -16.30
C ARG A 247 -17.41 27.07 -17.39
N ALA A 248 -17.87 26.16 -18.24
CA ALA A 248 -18.94 26.42 -19.19
C ALA A 248 -20.26 26.60 -18.42
N THR A 249 -21.00 27.67 -18.75
CA THR A 249 -22.33 27.91 -18.18
C THR A 249 -23.39 27.37 -19.12
N TYR A 250 -24.31 26.57 -18.59
CA TYR A 250 -25.35 25.94 -19.38
C TYR A 250 -26.75 26.45 -18.98
N GLY A 251 -27.76 26.09 -19.78
CA GLY A 251 -29.15 26.33 -19.42
C GLY A 251 -29.56 25.53 -18.17
N ALA A 252 -30.61 25.98 -17.47
CA ALA A 252 -31.04 25.43 -16.18
C ALA A 252 -31.25 23.90 -16.17
N ASP A 253 -31.71 23.31 -17.27
CA ASP A 253 -31.92 21.86 -17.37
C ASP A 253 -30.61 21.07 -17.38
N VAL A 254 -29.57 21.60 -18.02
CA VAL A 254 -28.24 20.97 -18.09
C VAL A 254 -27.51 21.15 -16.76
N GLU A 255 -27.63 22.33 -16.13
CA GLU A 255 -27.11 22.57 -14.78
C GLU A 255 -27.74 21.62 -13.75
N ARG A 256 -29.06 21.39 -13.83
CA ARG A 256 -29.73 20.40 -12.99
C ARG A 256 -29.24 18.97 -13.24
N LEU A 257 -28.87 18.63 -14.48
CA LEU A 257 -28.30 17.33 -14.82
C LEU A 257 -26.89 17.17 -14.22
N ILE A 258 -26.09 18.23 -14.23
CA ILE A 258 -24.77 18.31 -13.58
C ILE A 258 -24.92 18.06 -12.08
N ASP A 259 -25.87 18.73 -11.41
CA ASP A 259 -26.16 18.54 -9.98
C ASP A 259 -26.54 17.09 -9.65
N VAL A 260 -27.41 16.49 -10.46
CA VAL A 260 -27.83 15.08 -10.29
C VAL A 260 -26.65 14.13 -10.48
N GLY A 261 -25.81 14.36 -11.49
CA GLY A 261 -24.61 13.57 -11.73
C GLY A 261 -23.65 13.62 -10.54
N LEU A 262 -23.54 14.78 -9.91
CA LEU A 262 -22.67 14.99 -8.77
C LEU A 262 -23.19 14.35 -7.48
N TRP A 263 -24.50 14.42 -7.22
CA TRP A 263 -25.13 13.62 -6.16
C TRP A 263 -24.94 12.13 -6.43
N GLY A 264 -25.08 11.70 -7.69
CA GLY A 264 -24.77 10.34 -8.12
C GLY A 264 -23.33 9.93 -7.78
N PHE A 265 -22.36 10.82 -8.00
CA PHE A 265 -20.96 10.62 -7.62
C PHE A 265 -20.82 10.40 -6.11
N ALA A 266 -21.37 11.30 -5.29
CA ALA A 266 -21.27 11.22 -3.84
C ALA A 266 -21.91 9.94 -3.27
N ILE A 267 -23.08 9.56 -3.79
CA ILE A 267 -23.78 8.32 -3.40
C ILE A 267 -22.96 7.09 -3.79
N CYS A 268 -22.49 7.01 -5.03
CA CYS A 268 -21.66 5.88 -5.49
C CYS A 268 -20.41 5.71 -4.64
N LEU A 269 -19.73 6.81 -4.31
CA LEU A 269 -18.52 6.77 -3.48
C LEU A 269 -18.83 6.33 -2.03
N THR A 270 -19.94 6.80 -1.45
CA THR A 270 -20.39 6.39 -0.12
C THR A 270 -20.71 4.90 -0.07
N LEU A 271 -21.46 4.41 -1.06
CA LEU A 271 -21.78 3.00 -1.18
C LEU A 271 -20.54 2.14 -1.43
N ALA A 272 -19.57 2.64 -2.20
CA ALA A 272 -18.30 1.96 -2.42
C ALA A 272 -17.54 1.71 -1.11
N VAL A 273 -17.44 2.74 -0.25
CA VAL A 273 -16.80 2.64 1.06
C VAL A 273 -17.57 1.68 1.97
N ALA A 274 -18.90 1.78 2.02
CA ALA A 274 -19.74 0.90 2.83
C ALA A 274 -19.60 -0.57 2.40
N ALA A 275 -19.63 -0.85 1.10
CA ALA A 275 -19.47 -2.17 0.54
C ALA A 275 -18.07 -2.76 0.83
N ALA A 276 -17.01 -1.95 0.69
CA ALA A 276 -15.64 -2.37 1.00
C ALA A 276 -15.48 -2.71 2.50
N LEU A 277 -16.05 -1.90 3.40
CA LEU A 277 -16.04 -2.16 4.85
C LEU A 277 -16.81 -3.44 5.19
N ALA A 278 -18.03 -3.60 4.65
CA ALA A 278 -18.83 -4.79 4.84
C ALA A 278 -18.13 -6.05 4.31
N GLY A 279 -17.55 -5.98 3.11
CA GLY A 279 -16.76 -7.06 2.51
C GLY A 279 -15.60 -7.48 3.40
N THR A 280 -14.84 -6.51 3.91
CA THR A 280 -13.71 -6.75 4.82
C THR A 280 -14.14 -7.43 6.12
N LEU A 281 -15.29 -7.04 6.69
CA LEU A 281 -15.84 -7.66 7.91
C LEU A 281 -16.31 -9.09 7.66
N VAL A 282 -17.00 -9.34 6.54
CA VAL A 282 -17.44 -10.67 6.14
C VAL A 282 -16.25 -11.59 5.90
N GLU A 283 -15.22 -11.15 5.19
CA GLU A 283 -13.98 -11.91 5.00
C GLU A 283 -13.29 -12.21 6.33
N GLY A 284 -13.21 -11.23 7.23
CA GLY A 284 -12.66 -11.44 8.57
C GLY A 284 -13.41 -12.49 9.38
N ALA A 285 -14.74 -12.52 9.29
CA ALA A 285 -15.57 -13.52 9.96
C ALA A 285 -15.39 -14.92 9.35
N VAL A 286 -15.33 -15.02 8.02
CA VAL A 286 -15.06 -16.27 7.29
C VAL A 286 -13.68 -16.81 7.66
N GLN A 287 -12.65 -15.96 7.64
CA GLN A 287 -11.28 -16.34 7.97
C GLN A 287 -11.17 -16.91 9.40
N ARG A 288 -11.88 -16.34 10.38
CA ARG A 288 -11.91 -16.87 11.75
C ARG A 288 -12.54 -18.27 11.83
N ARG A 289 -13.63 -18.50 11.09
CA ARG A 289 -14.29 -19.81 11.04
C ARG A 289 -13.42 -20.85 10.37
N GLU A 290 -12.79 -20.49 9.26
CA GLU A 290 -11.82 -21.34 8.55
C GLU A 290 -10.63 -21.72 9.45
N GLN A 291 -10.06 -20.77 10.18
CA GLN A 291 -8.97 -21.05 11.13
C GLN A 291 -9.39 -22.02 12.23
N ALA A 292 -10.58 -21.86 12.79
CA ALA A 292 -11.11 -22.78 13.80
C ALA A 292 -11.30 -24.19 13.23
N SER A 293 -11.84 -24.31 12.02
CA SER A 293 -12.01 -25.59 11.33
C SER A 293 -10.66 -26.27 11.04
N LEU A 294 -9.65 -25.51 10.61
CA LEU A 294 -8.31 -26.04 10.36
C LEU A 294 -7.61 -26.48 11.64
N GLN A 295 -7.79 -25.75 12.75
CA GLN A 295 -7.28 -26.16 14.06
C GLN A 295 -7.94 -27.47 14.55
N GLN A 296 -9.25 -27.61 14.35
CA GLN A 296 -9.96 -28.85 14.67
C GLN A 296 -9.46 -30.02 13.81
N ALA A 297 -9.31 -29.81 12.50
CA ALA A 297 -8.79 -30.83 11.58
C ALA A 297 -7.34 -31.21 11.94
N LEU A 298 -6.51 -30.26 12.36
CA LEU A 298 -5.15 -30.54 12.84
C LEU A 298 -5.11 -31.37 14.12
N ALA A 299 -6.06 -31.15 15.03
CA ALA A 299 -6.14 -31.88 16.29
C ALA A 299 -6.61 -33.33 16.12
N ASP A 300 -7.39 -33.63 15.08
CA ASP A 300 -7.85 -34.99 14.76
C ASP A 300 -6.89 -35.70 13.79
N PRO A 301 -6.17 -36.76 14.21
CA PRO A 301 -5.24 -37.50 13.34
C PRO A 301 -5.92 -38.18 12.15
N SER A 302 -7.21 -38.49 12.26
CA SER A 302 -7.99 -39.17 11.23
C SER A 302 -8.63 -38.21 10.22
N ALA A 303 -8.57 -36.90 10.48
CA ALA A 303 -9.17 -35.91 9.60
C ALA A 303 -8.60 -36.00 8.18
N ALA A 304 -9.52 -35.99 7.22
CA ALA A 304 -9.20 -35.88 5.80
C ALA A 304 -8.47 -34.56 5.51
N ARG A 305 -7.69 -34.56 4.43
CA ARG A 305 -6.99 -33.35 3.97
C ARG A 305 -8.03 -32.27 3.59
N PRO A 306 -7.93 -31.04 4.13
CA PRO A 306 -8.80 -29.93 3.73
C PRO A 306 -8.60 -29.55 2.26
N ASP A 307 -9.58 -28.84 1.69
CA ASP A 307 -9.54 -28.37 0.31
C ASP A 307 -8.25 -27.59 0.00
N GLU A 308 -7.68 -27.76 -1.20
CA GLU A 308 -6.42 -27.12 -1.57
C GLU A 308 -6.51 -25.60 -1.59
N ASP A 309 -7.64 -25.04 -2.02
CA ASP A 309 -7.89 -23.58 -1.96
C ASP A 309 -7.85 -23.05 -0.52
N LEU A 310 -8.33 -23.84 0.44
CA LEU A 310 -8.30 -23.47 1.85
C LEU A 310 -6.88 -23.59 2.40
N LEU A 311 -6.19 -24.69 2.08
CA LEU A 311 -4.80 -24.90 2.48
C LEU A 311 -3.87 -23.85 1.85
N GLY A 312 -4.04 -23.52 0.56
CA GLY A 312 -3.28 -22.50 -0.15
C GLY A 312 -3.43 -21.13 0.49
N ARG A 313 -4.68 -20.72 0.77
CA ARG A 313 -4.94 -19.47 1.50
C ARG A 313 -4.25 -19.45 2.86
N HIS A 314 -4.38 -20.48 3.69
CA HIS A 314 -3.74 -20.46 5.03
C HIS A 314 -2.25 -20.85 5.03
N ALA A 315 -1.73 -21.39 3.92
CA ALA A 315 -0.30 -21.60 3.66
C ALA A 315 0.39 -20.27 3.36
N GLU A 316 -0.30 -19.36 2.68
CA GLU A 316 0.16 -17.99 2.56
C GLU A 316 0.00 -17.23 3.86
N ARG A 317 0.91 -16.27 4.10
CA ARG A 317 0.64 -15.32 5.16
C ARG A 317 -0.49 -14.42 4.64
N HIS A 318 -1.61 -14.28 5.34
CA HIS A 318 -2.55 -13.17 5.12
C HIS A 318 -2.44 -12.08 6.19
N ALA A 319 -2.89 -10.86 5.88
CA ALA A 319 -3.12 -9.84 6.89
C ALA A 319 -4.53 -10.00 7.47
N VAL A 320 -4.77 -9.45 8.66
CA VAL A 320 -6.11 -9.46 9.24
C VAL A 320 -6.94 -8.37 8.56
N ALA A 321 -8.00 -8.78 7.86
CA ALA A 321 -8.90 -7.89 7.12
C ALA A 321 -9.33 -6.66 7.95
N ALA A 322 -9.79 -6.87 9.19
CA ALA A 322 -10.19 -5.78 10.08
C ALA A 322 -9.05 -4.78 10.40
N ALA A 323 -7.82 -5.27 10.58
CA ALA A 323 -6.66 -4.41 10.79
C ALA A 323 -6.31 -3.63 9.50
N GLN A 324 -6.58 -4.19 8.32
CA GLN A 324 -6.41 -3.50 7.05
C GLN A 324 -7.43 -2.38 6.88
N ALA A 325 -8.72 -2.64 7.11
CA ALA A 325 -9.76 -1.60 7.08
C ALA A 325 -9.47 -0.47 8.06
N LEU A 326 -9.12 -0.80 9.30
CA LEU A 326 -8.81 0.18 10.34
C LEU A 326 -7.58 1.02 9.97
N SER A 327 -6.59 0.40 9.33
CA SER A 327 -5.43 1.12 8.79
C SER A 327 -5.76 2.02 7.61
N GLY A 328 -6.69 1.63 6.74
CA GLY A 328 -7.17 2.47 5.65
C GLY A 328 -7.95 3.69 6.15
N LEU A 329 -8.86 3.49 7.11
CA LEU A 329 -9.56 4.59 7.77
C LEU A 329 -8.59 5.55 8.46
N ALA A 330 -7.57 5.00 9.13
CA ALA A 330 -6.51 5.80 9.73
C ALA A 330 -5.75 6.62 8.68
N GLY A 331 -5.48 6.08 7.49
CA GLY A 331 -4.89 6.82 6.38
C GLY A 331 -5.71 8.04 5.98
N ALA A 332 -7.00 7.83 5.72
CA ALA A 332 -7.90 8.90 5.33
C ALA A 332 -8.03 9.98 6.43
N GLY A 333 -8.27 9.55 7.68
CA GLY A 333 -8.42 10.46 8.82
C GLY A 333 -7.15 11.23 9.17
N THR A 334 -5.97 10.63 8.97
CA THR A 334 -4.68 11.32 9.16
C THR A 334 -4.51 12.43 8.13
N THR A 335 -4.79 12.17 6.85
CA THR A 335 -4.69 13.17 5.78
C THR A 335 -5.65 14.33 6.01
N VAL A 336 -6.93 14.03 6.25
CA VAL A 336 -7.96 15.06 6.44
C VAL A 336 -7.73 15.85 7.74
N GLY A 337 -7.47 15.16 8.85
CA GLY A 337 -7.22 15.79 10.14
C GLY A 337 -5.97 16.66 10.13
N ALA A 338 -4.88 16.20 9.51
CA ALA A 338 -3.66 17.00 9.38
C ALA A 338 -3.87 18.22 8.47
N ALA A 339 -4.58 18.07 7.35
CA ALA A 339 -4.84 19.18 6.42
C ALA A 339 -5.66 20.31 7.10
N ILE A 340 -6.72 19.96 7.82
CA ILE A 340 -7.56 20.92 8.55
C ILE A 340 -6.75 21.60 9.69
N LEU A 341 -5.91 20.84 10.41
CA LEU A 341 -5.05 21.43 11.44
C LEU A 341 -4.04 22.41 10.88
N VAL A 342 -3.37 22.04 9.79
CA VAL A 342 -2.38 22.90 9.13
C VAL A 342 -3.03 24.19 8.64
N LEU A 343 -4.16 24.09 7.92
CA LEU A 343 -4.88 25.25 7.39
C LEU A 343 -5.50 26.13 8.48
N GLY A 344 -6.10 25.54 9.52
CA GLY A 344 -6.70 26.30 10.63
C GLY A 344 -5.68 26.90 11.59
N SER A 345 -4.41 26.47 11.56
CA SER A 345 -3.38 26.91 12.49
C SER A 345 -2.67 28.21 12.10
N GLY A 346 -2.86 28.70 10.87
CA GLY A 346 -2.11 29.84 10.35
C GLY A 346 -0.61 29.56 10.16
N VAL A 347 -0.12 28.32 10.31
CA VAL A 347 1.31 28.00 10.14
C VAL A 347 1.80 28.29 8.72
N ILE A 348 0.89 28.32 7.74
CA ILE A 348 1.17 28.65 6.33
C ILE A 348 0.91 30.16 6.05
N SER A 349 0.50 30.97 7.02
CA SER A 349 0.12 32.38 6.82
C SER A 349 1.25 33.25 6.26
N ASP A 350 2.52 32.88 6.51
CA ASP A 350 3.69 33.58 5.95
C ASP A 350 3.86 33.38 4.43
N LEU A 351 3.20 32.37 3.83
CA LEU A 351 3.03 32.25 2.38
C LEU A 351 1.85 33.13 1.92
N SER A 352 2.01 34.45 2.09
CA SER A 352 1.26 35.58 1.51
C SER A 352 -0.19 35.31 1.06
N ASN A 353 -1.21 35.71 1.83
CA ASN A 353 -2.64 35.83 1.43
C ASN A 353 -3.32 34.63 0.72
N LEU A 354 -2.60 33.53 0.46
CA LEU A 354 -3.03 32.42 -0.39
C LEU A 354 -3.95 31.46 0.35
N TYR A 355 -4.00 31.54 1.68
CA TYR A 355 -4.70 30.60 2.56
C TYR A 355 -5.58 31.28 3.65
N SER A 356 -5.82 32.59 3.56
CA SER A 356 -6.54 33.35 4.61
C SER A 356 -8.01 32.92 4.79
N ASP A 357 -8.64 32.46 3.69
CA ASP A 357 -10.03 32.01 3.70
C ASP A 357 -10.19 30.64 4.38
N ALA A 358 -9.19 29.75 4.26
CA ALA A 358 -9.16 28.48 4.96
C ALA A 358 -8.94 28.65 6.46
N GLU A 359 -8.11 29.61 6.89
CA GLU A 359 -7.89 29.85 8.31
C GLU A 359 -9.20 30.25 9.02
N THR A 360 -9.94 31.18 8.42
CA THR A 360 -11.22 31.66 8.98
C THR A 360 -12.29 30.58 9.07
N ILE A 361 -12.32 29.62 8.14
CA ILE A 361 -13.31 28.52 8.15
C ILE A 361 -12.87 27.34 9.02
N PHE A 362 -11.58 26.97 8.99
CA PHE A 362 -11.10 25.75 9.66
C PHE A 362 -10.57 25.99 11.08
N ALA A 363 -10.40 27.23 11.54
CA ALA A 363 -9.95 27.54 12.90
C ALA A 363 -10.85 26.86 13.97
N ASP A 364 -12.16 26.93 13.81
CA ASP A 364 -13.13 26.33 14.74
C ASP A 364 -13.14 24.79 14.68
N LEU A 365 -12.66 24.22 13.57
CA LEU A 365 -12.58 22.78 13.36
C LEU A 365 -11.27 22.17 13.87
N ARG A 366 -10.31 22.98 14.34
CA ARG A 366 -9.03 22.48 14.88
C ARG A 366 -9.17 21.47 16.01
N PRO A 367 -10.06 21.65 17.03
CA PRO A 367 -10.20 20.65 18.09
C PRO A 367 -10.68 19.31 17.55
N VAL A 368 -11.65 19.33 16.64
CA VAL A 368 -12.19 18.14 15.97
C VAL A 368 -11.13 17.46 15.10
N ALA A 369 -10.37 18.25 14.35
CA ALA A 369 -9.27 17.77 13.52
C ALA A 369 -8.13 17.17 14.36
N GLY A 370 -7.82 17.78 15.51
CA GLY A 370 -6.87 17.27 16.51
C GLY A 370 -7.29 15.91 17.06
N ILE A 371 -8.54 15.77 17.48
CA ILE A 371 -9.11 14.50 17.94
C ILE A 371 -9.10 13.45 16.82
N THR A 372 -9.48 13.85 15.60
CA THR A 372 -9.51 12.96 14.42
C THR A 372 -8.12 12.43 14.08
N LEU A 373 -7.11 13.31 14.08
CA LEU A 373 -5.71 12.93 13.85
C LEU A 373 -5.22 12.00 14.96
N ALA A 374 -5.44 12.33 16.23
CA ALA A 374 -5.04 11.50 17.36
C ALA A 374 -5.71 10.11 17.31
N ALA A 375 -7.01 10.06 17.03
CA ALA A 375 -7.76 8.81 16.88
C ALA A 375 -7.25 7.99 15.68
N SER A 376 -6.92 8.64 14.57
CA SER A 376 -6.37 7.98 13.37
C SER A 376 -4.98 7.40 13.63
N LEU A 377 -4.11 8.12 14.32
CA LEU A 377 -2.80 7.63 14.74
C LEU A 377 -2.91 6.47 15.73
N ALA A 378 -3.81 6.57 16.71
CA ALA A 378 -4.09 5.48 17.65
C ALA A 378 -4.64 4.24 16.95
N ALA A 379 -5.56 4.42 15.99
CA ALA A 379 -6.06 3.36 15.13
C ALA A 379 -4.92 2.71 14.33
N LEU A 380 -4.06 3.50 13.69
CA LEU A 380 -2.91 2.96 12.95
C LEU A 380 -2.00 2.10 13.85
N VAL A 381 -1.68 2.57 15.06
CA VAL A 381 -0.90 1.80 16.05
C VAL A 381 -1.63 0.51 16.44
N ALA A 382 -2.93 0.57 16.69
CA ALA A 382 -3.74 -0.61 17.00
C ALA A 382 -3.77 -1.61 15.84
N ALA A 383 -3.87 -1.14 14.59
CA ALA A 383 -3.81 -2.00 13.40
C ALA A 383 -2.45 -2.70 13.27
N PHE A 384 -1.34 -2.00 13.53
CA PHE A 384 -0.02 -2.61 13.58
C PHE A 384 0.07 -3.66 14.68
N GLY A 385 -0.37 -3.34 15.90
CA GLY A 385 -0.38 -4.28 17.03
C GLY A 385 -1.22 -5.53 16.76
N TRP A 386 -2.40 -5.36 16.16
CA TRP A 386 -3.28 -6.47 15.80
C TRP A 386 -2.62 -7.35 14.73
N ASN A 387 -2.13 -6.77 13.64
CA ASN A 387 -1.38 -7.51 12.62
C ASN A 387 -0.14 -8.20 13.20
N ALA A 388 0.44 -7.68 14.29
CA ALA A 388 1.53 -8.34 15.03
C ALA A 388 1.07 -9.61 15.71
N ALA A 389 0.10 -9.47 16.61
CA ALA A 389 -0.37 -10.55 17.46
C ALA A 389 -0.96 -11.68 16.60
N SER A 390 -1.72 -11.33 15.57
CA SER A 390 -2.29 -12.30 14.63
C SER A 390 -1.24 -12.97 13.75
N SER A 391 -0.20 -12.25 13.30
CA SER A 391 0.87 -12.86 12.50
C SER A 391 1.65 -13.91 13.28
N GLY A 392 1.78 -13.79 14.60
CA GLY A 392 2.39 -14.81 15.45
C GLY A 392 1.56 -16.10 15.45
N LYS A 393 0.28 -15.99 15.84
CA LYS A 393 -0.66 -17.14 15.87
C LYS A 393 -0.83 -17.80 14.51
N ASN A 394 -0.95 -17.00 13.44
CA ASN A 394 -1.07 -17.51 12.08
C ASN A 394 0.21 -18.22 11.63
N HIS A 395 1.39 -17.83 12.15
CA HIS A 395 2.64 -18.51 11.81
C HIS A 395 2.69 -19.92 12.39
N GLU A 396 2.27 -20.10 13.65
CA GLU A 396 2.19 -21.40 14.31
C GLU A 396 1.20 -22.32 13.60
N LEU A 397 -0.03 -21.83 13.35
CA LEU A 397 -1.06 -22.57 12.62
C LEU A 397 -0.56 -23.01 11.24
N ARG A 398 0.03 -22.07 10.48
CA ARG A 398 0.56 -22.35 9.16
C ARG A 398 1.66 -23.41 9.20
N ASN A 399 2.62 -23.29 10.13
CA ASN A 399 3.70 -24.27 10.21
C ASN A 399 3.16 -25.66 10.58
N ALA A 400 2.13 -25.74 11.43
CA ALA A 400 1.44 -27.00 11.74
C ALA A 400 0.70 -27.59 10.53
N LEU A 401 -0.01 -26.75 9.77
CA LEU A 401 -0.69 -27.14 8.52
C LEU A 401 0.29 -27.68 7.50
N LEU A 402 1.34 -26.92 7.21
CA LEU A 402 2.33 -27.28 6.19
C LEU A 402 3.14 -28.53 6.56
N LYS A 403 3.32 -28.81 7.86
CA LYS A 403 3.94 -30.04 8.33
C LYS A 403 3.08 -31.27 8.05
N ARG A 404 1.75 -31.15 8.16
CA ARG A 404 0.80 -32.26 7.96
C ARG A 404 0.37 -32.40 6.50
N TRP A 405 0.15 -31.29 5.82
CA TRP A 405 -0.35 -31.21 4.46
C TRP A 405 0.50 -30.19 3.67
N PRO A 406 1.61 -30.61 3.06
CA PRO A 406 2.44 -29.74 2.23
C PRO A 406 1.64 -29.14 1.05
N VAL A 407 2.00 -27.93 0.64
CA VAL A 407 1.34 -27.21 -0.47
C VAL A 407 2.42 -26.63 -1.41
N LEU A 408 2.21 -26.71 -2.72
CA LEU A 408 3.12 -26.05 -3.66
C LEU A 408 2.95 -24.52 -3.59
N PRO A 409 4.01 -23.72 -3.86
CA PRO A 409 3.85 -22.29 -4.02
C PRO A 409 2.97 -22.01 -5.24
N GLU A 410 2.14 -20.96 -5.17
CA GLU A 410 1.41 -20.51 -6.34
C GLU A 410 2.40 -20.17 -7.47
N PRO A 411 2.18 -20.68 -8.69
CA PRO A 411 3.02 -20.35 -9.82
C PRO A 411 2.85 -18.86 -10.14
N LYS A 412 3.98 -18.15 -10.31
CA LYS A 412 3.98 -16.71 -10.61
C LYS A 412 4.19 -16.49 -12.10
N ALA A 413 3.30 -15.71 -12.70
CA ALA A 413 3.53 -15.15 -14.03
C ALA A 413 4.66 -14.12 -13.95
N ASP A 414 5.58 -14.15 -14.90
CA ASP A 414 6.53 -13.04 -15.10
C ASP A 414 5.83 -11.81 -15.69
N SER A 415 6.61 -10.75 -15.90
CA SER A 415 6.14 -9.52 -16.55
C SER A 415 5.68 -9.70 -18.00
N GLU A 416 5.97 -10.86 -18.61
CA GLU A 416 5.59 -11.23 -19.98
C GLU A 416 4.36 -12.15 -20.01
N GLY A 417 3.80 -12.49 -18.84
CA GLY A 417 2.64 -13.38 -18.72
C GLY A 417 2.99 -14.87 -18.76
N ASN A 418 4.27 -15.23 -18.83
CA ASN A 418 4.71 -16.62 -18.79
C ASN A 418 4.63 -17.14 -17.35
N VAL A 419 3.83 -18.19 -17.15
CA VAL A 419 3.69 -18.84 -15.86
C VAL A 419 4.92 -19.68 -15.58
N HIS A 420 5.82 -19.17 -14.75
CA HIS A 420 6.98 -19.93 -14.31
C HIS A 420 6.57 -20.86 -13.18
N ARG A 421 6.91 -22.15 -13.33
CA ARG A 421 6.84 -23.09 -12.19
C ARG A 421 7.67 -22.50 -11.04
N ALA A 422 7.15 -22.63 -9.82
CA ALA A 422 7.80 -22.09 -8.64
C ALA A 422 9.27 -22.54 -8.59
N ARG A 423 10.18 -21.58 -8.37
CA ARG A 423 11.62 -21.84 -8.48
C ARG A 423 12.04 -22.88 -7.45
N ARG A 424 12.75 -23.90 -7.94
CA ARG A 424 13.50 -24.82 -7.09
C ARG A 424 14.51 -24.02 -6.25
N GLY A 425 14.80 -24.56 -5.10
CA GLY A 425 15.57 -23.96 -4.04
C GLY A 425 17.05 -23.96 -4.24
N PRO A 426 17.77 -23.40 -3.26
CA PRO A 426 19.18 -23.06 -3.44
C PRO A 426 20.09 -24.27 -3.65
N ALA A 427 19.66 -25.50 -3.30
CA ALA A 427 20.40 -26.70 -3.62
C ALA A 427 20.16 -27.14 -5.06
N LEU A 428 18.90 -27.15 -5.51
CA LEU A 428 18.53 -27.51 -6.88
C LEU A 428 18.91 -26.43 -7.92
N HIS A 429 18.97 -25.16 -7.53
CA HIS A 429 19.34 -24.05 -8.43
C HIS A 429 20.83 -24.00 -8.79
N ARG A 430 21.67 -24.82 -8.14
CA ARG A 430 23.09 -25.02 -8.48
C ARG A 430 23.33 -26.18 -9.45
N ALA A 431 22.34 -27.06 -9.62
CA ALA A 431 22.45 -28.26 -10.44
C ALA A 431 22.05 -28.03 -11.91
N ASP A 432 21.38 -26.90 -12.18
CA ASP A 432 21.08 -26.35 -13.51
C ASP A 432 22.08 -25.23 -13.82
#